data_AF-A0A4R0Q471-F1
#
_entry.id   AF-A0A4R0Q471-F1
#
_cell.length_a   1.000
_cell.length_b   1.000
_cell.length_c   1.000
_cell.angle_alpha   90.00
_cell.angle_beta   90.00
_cell.angle_gamma   90.00
#
_symmetry.space_group_name_H-M   'P 1'
#
loop_
_entity.id
_entity.type
_entity.pdbx_description
1 polymer ?
#
loop_
_entity_poly.entity_id
_entity_poly.type
_entity_poly.pdbx_seq_one_letter_code
_entity_poly.pdbx_strand_id
1 'polypeptide(L)' 'MKYLLFVVCLLPIAVMAQNDKKLIYKNSSLSTSARVNDLLSRMTLQQKIGQLNLITFVNENNSTNPLDNKVMQAMLAEF' A
#
# COMPACT_ATOMS: atom_id res chain seq x y z
N MET A 1 30.62 29.24 -37.41
CA MET A 1 30.22 28.39 -36.26
C MET A 1 28.96 28.94 -35.58
N LYS A 2 27.78 28.87 -36.23
CA LYS A 2 26.54 29.41 -35.64
C LYS A 2 25.33 28.47 -35.79
N TYR A 3 25.39 27.50 -36.70
CA TYR A 3 24.33 26.53 -36.94
C TYR A 3 24.54 25.18 -36.22
N LEU A 4 25.71 24.97 -35.58
CA LEU A 4 25.98 23.73 -34.83
C LEU A 4 25.08 23.59 -33.58
N LEU A 5 24.60 24.72 -33.05
CA LEU A 5 23.69 24.76 -31.91
C LEU A 5 22.26 24.34 -32.32
N PHE A 6 21.89 24.42 -33.60
CA PHE A 6 20.52 24.12 -34.04
C PHE A 6 20.26 22.61 -34.18
N VAL A 7 21.30 21.79 -34.34
CA VAL A 7 21.19 20.33 -34.58
C VAL A 7 20.96 19.52 -33.30
N VAL A 8 21.32 20.06 -32.13
CA VAL A 8 21.08 19.42 -30.81
C VAL A 8 19.60 19.45 -30.41
N CYS A 9 18.76 20.23 -31.10
CA CYS A 9 17.35 20.38 -30.76
C CYS A 9 16.43 19.28 -31.35
N LEU A 10 16.97 18.29 -32.08
CA LEU A 10 16.19 17.27 -32.79
C LEU A 10 16.32 15.84 -32.22
N LEU A 11 16.51 15.67 -30.91
CA LEU A 11 16.41 14.35 -30.26
C LEU A 11 15.03 14.19 -29.62
N PRO A 12 14.23 13.19 -30.03
CA PRO A 12 12.83 13.12 -29.68
C PRO A 12 12.60 12.70 -28.23
N ILE A 13 11.60 13.35 -27.64
CA ILE A 13 10.93 13.01 -26.40
C ILE A 13 10.19 11.70 -26.58
N ALA A 14 10.37 10.74 -25.66
CA ALA A 14 9.28 10.01 -24.99
C ALA A 14 9.83 8.76 -24.27
N VAL A 15 10.38 8.95 -23.07
CA VAL A 15 10.36 7.86 -22.09
C VAL A 15 8.93 7.79 -21.57
N MET A 16 8.09 6.96 -22.21
CA MET A 16 6.77 6.61 -21.68
C MET A 16 7.01 5.75 -20.43
N ALA A 17 7.09 6.40 -19.27
CA ALA A 17 7.11 5.71 -18.00
C ALA A 17 5.82 4.92 -17.86
N GLN A 18 5.96 3.60 -17.71
CA GLN A 18 4.85 2.69 -17.42
C GLN A 18 4.20 3.21 -16.14
N ASN A 19 2.97 3.69 -16.25
CA ASN A 19 2.19 4.23 -15.14
C ASN A 19 1.63 3.06 -14.31
N ASP A 20 2.52 2.16 -13.86
CA ASP A 20 2.24 1.38 -12.67
C ASP A 20 1.95 2.43 -11.61
N LYS A 21 0.67 2.56 -11.22
CA LYS A 21 0.23 3.50 -10.19
C LYS A 21 1.13 3.30 -8.99
N LYS A 22 2.15 4.15 -8.89
CA LYS A 22 3.26 3.98 -7.96
C LYS A 22 2.66 3.79 -6.59
N LEU A 23 2.98 2.68 -5.93
CA LEU A 23 2.43 2.36 -4.62
C LEU A 23 2.94 3.40 -3.62
N ILE A 24 2.16 4.45 -3.39
CA ILE A 24 2.55 5.64 -2.60
C ILE A 24 2.89 5.19 -1.18
N TYR A 25 2.12 4.26 -0.62
CA TYR A 25 2.38 3.71 0.72
C TYR A 25 3.76 3.05 0.88
N LYS A 26 4.37 2.53 -0.20
CA LYS A 26 5.72 1.92 -0.20
C LYS A 26 6.85 2.96 -0.28
N ASN A 27 6.55 4.21 -0.63
CA ASN A 27 7.57 5.24 -0.78
C ASN A 27 7.96 5.82 0.58
N SER A 28 9.13 5.46 1.10
CA SER A 28 9.64 5.92 2.39
C SER A 28 9.97 7.41 2.44
N SER A 29 10.15 8.07 1.30
CA SER A 29 10.46 9.50 1.21
C SER A 29 9.23 10.41 1.37
N LEU A 30 8.02 9.86 1.38
CA LEU A 30 6.78 10.63 1.55
C LEU A 30 6.33 10.66 3.01
N SER A 31 5.48 11.65 3.35
CA SER A 31 4.95 11.78 4.70
C SER A 31 4.14 10.55 5.12
N THR A 32 4.19 10.22 6.41
CA THR A 32 3.43 9.09 6.97
C THR A 32 1.94 9.22 6.67
N SER A 33 1.37 10.42 6.78
CA SER A 33 -0.05 10.67 6.48
C SER A 33 -0.39 10.32 5.02
N ALA A 34 0.42 10.75 4.05
CA ALA A 34 0.20 10.43 2.64
C ALA A 34 0.25 8.91 2.38
N ARG A 35 1.18 8.22 3.03
CA ARG A 35 1.35 6.76 2.91
C ARG A 35 0.20 5.99 3.56
N VAL A 36 -0.26 6.43 4.73
CA VAL A 36 -1.39 5.82 5.46
C VAL A 36 -2.69 5.99 4.68
N ASN A 37 -2.94 7.20 4.14
CA ASN A 37 -4.15 7.46 3.35
C ASN A 37 -4.21 6.59 2.09
N ASP A 38 -3.11 6.47 1.34
CA ASP A 38 -3.03 5.58 0.18
C ASP A 38 -3.21 4.11 0.58
N LEU A 39 -2.57 3.64 1.65
CA LEU A 39 -2.72 2.26 2.12
C LEU A 39 -4.16 1.95 2.52
N LEU A 40 -4.77 2.79 3.35
CA LEU A 40 -6.13 2.59 3.84
C LEU A 40 -7.15 2.65 2.70
N SER A 41 -6.95 3.48 1.68
CA SER A 41 -7.84 3.55 0.52
C SER A 41 -7.87 2.26 -0.32
N ARG A 42 -6.83 1.42 -0.20
CA ARG A 42 -6.67 0.18 -0.97
C ARG A 42 -7.07 -1.08 -0.20
N MET A 43 -7.26 -0.98 1.11
CA MET A 43 -7.61 -2.11 1.96
C MET A 43 -9.10 -2.44 1.88
N THR A 44 -9.41 -3.73 1.85
CA THR A 44 -10.77 -4.22 2.07
C THR A 44 -11.18 -4.05 3.55
N LEU A 45 -12.48 -4.13 3.82
CA LEU A 45 -12.98 -4.09 5.21
C LEU A 45 -12.38 -5.21 6.05
N GLN A 46 -12.31 -6.43 5.52
CA GLN A 46 -11.68 -7.58 6.18
C GLN A 46 -10.22 -7.29 6.57
N GLN A 47 -9.45 -6.68 5.68
CA GLN A 47 -8.05 -6.33 5.97
C GLN A 47 -7.95 -5.28 7.07
N LYS A 48 -8.84 -4.27 7.08
CA LYS A 48 -8.89 -3.26 8.14
C LYS A 48 -9.27 -3.87 9.49
N ILE A 49 -10.30 -4.72 9.53
CA ILE A 49 -10.71 -5.43 10.75
C ILE A 49 -9.57 -6.33 11.24
N GLY A 50 -8.89 -7.04 10.35
CA GLY A 50 -7.73 -7.87 10.69
C GLY A 50 -6.57 -7.09 11.32
N GLN A 51 -6.35 -5.83 10.94
CA GLN A 51 -5.36 -4.97 11.59
C GLN A 51 -5.77 -4.49 12.99
N LEU A 52 -7.08 -4.38 13.24
CA LEU A 52 -7.63 -4.06 14.56
C LEU A 52 -7.69 -5.30 15.46
N ASN A 53 -7.63 -6.49 14.89
CA ASN A 53 -7.52 -7.72 15.67
C ASN A 53 -6.20 -7.67 16.43
N LEU A 54 -6.31 -7.48 17.75
CA LEU A 54 -5.17 -7.62 18.64
C LEU A 54 -4.80 -9.11 18.64
N ILE A 55 -3.91 -9.51 17.72
CA ILE A 55 -3.06 -10.68 17.93
C ILE A 55 -2.20 -10.29 19.12
N THR A 56 -2.76 -10.42 20.31
CA THR A 56 -1.97 -10.54 21.50
C THR A 56 -0.99 -11.65 21.16
N PHE A 57 0.29 -11.30 21.03
CA PHE A 57 1.40 -12.24 21.05
C PHE A 57 1.36 -12.93 22.43
N VAL A 58 0.33 -13.76 22.66
CA VAL A 58 0.02 -14.36 23.94
C VAL A 58 0.66 -15.74 23.97
N ASN A 59 1.78 -15.67 24.67
CA ASN A 59 2.39 -16.69 25.49
C ASN A 59 3.16 -17.78 24.72
N GLU A 60 4.25 -18.16 25.36
CA GLU A 60 5.23 -19.21 25.06
C GLU A 60 4.59 -20.59 24.80
N ASN A 61 3.25 -20.69 24.91
CA ASN A 61 2.43 -21.89 24.87
C ASN A 61 1.42 -21.94 23.70
N ASN A 62 1.56 -21.09 22.67
CA ASN A 62 0.79 -21.16 21.41
C ASN A 62 -0.73 -21.37 21.61
N SER A 63 -1.34 -20.63 22.54
CA SER A 63 -2.79 -20.64 22.69
C SER A 63 -3.36 -19.53 21.83
N THR A 64 -4.11 -19.91 20.80
CA THR A 64 -4.78 -18.96 19.89
C THR A 64 -5.66 -18.01 20.69
N ASN A 65 -5.69 -16.73 20.28
CA ASN A 65 -6.56 -15.75 20.92
C ASN A 65 -8.03 -16.21 20.73
N PRO A 66 -8.81 -16.44 21.79
CA PRO A 66 -10.22 -16.88 21.69
C PRO A 66 -11.15 -15.83 21.06
N LEU A 67 -10.66 -14.63 20.71
CA LEU A 67 -11.39 -13.68 19.86
C LEU A 67 -11.29 -14.02 18.36
N ASP A 68 -10.30 -14.80 17.92
CA ASP A 68 -10.02 -15.00 16.49
C ASP A 68 -11.18 -15.73 15.80
N ASN A 69 -11.66 -16.83 16.39
CA ASN A 69 -12.79 -17.59 15.86
C ASN A 69 -14.10 -16.79 15.89
N LYS A 70 -14.34 -15.96 16.91
CA LYS A 70 -15.55 -15.14 17.04
C LYS A 70 -15.57 -13.99 16.04
N VAL A 71 -14.42 -13.33 15.83
CA VAL A 71 -14.30 -12.25 14.85
C VAL A 71 -14.42 -12.81 13.43
N MET A 72 -13.82 -13.97 13.14
CA MET A 72 -14.02 -14.65 11.85
C MET A 72 -15.48 -15.06 11.64
N GLN A 73 -16.13 -15.61 12.66
CA GLN A 73 -17.55 -16.00 12.57
C GLN A 73 -18.47 -14.79 12.40
N ALA A 74 -18.23 -13.69 13.11
CA ALA A 74 -18.99 -12.45 12.95
C ALA A 74 -18.82 -11.86 11.54
N MET A 75 -17.59 -11.85 11.01
CA MET A 75 -17.36 -11.43 9.62
C MET A 75 -18.07 -12.33 8.60
N LEU A 76 -18.14 -13.64 8.82
CA LEU A 76 -18.86 -14.56 7.91
C LEU A 76 -20.39 -14.48 8.04
N ALA A 77 -20.93 -13.97 9.16
CA ALA A 77 -22.36 -13.88 9.41
C ALA A 77 -22.98 -12.55 8.94
N GLU A 78 -22.16 -11.51 8.75
CA GLU A 78 -22.61 -10.16 8.34
C GLU A 78 -22.44 -9.87 6.83
N PHE A 79 -22.06 -10.88 6.04
CA PHE A 79 -22.01 -10.86 4.56
C PHE A 79 -22.76 -12.05 3.97
#